data_AF-A0A1V5FI88-F1
#
_entry.id   AF-A0A1V5FI88-F1
#
_cell.length_a   1.000
_cell.length_b   1.000
_cell.length_c   1.000
_cell.angle_alpha   90.00
_cell.angle_beta   90.00
_cell.angle_gamma   90.00
#
_symmetry.space_group_name_H-M   'P 1'
#
loop_
_entity.id
_entity.type
_entity.pdbx_description
1 polymer ?
#
loop_
_entity_poly.entity_id
_entity_poly.type
_entity_poly.pdbx_seq_one_letter_code
_entity_poly.pdbx_strand_id
1 'polypeptide(L)'
;MRFVIGAILGLLVGAVCAVMAYNAISQRHAYSRGLMTVMGQALKQANDAAATTDCTNDGHALAKLSLLADDIETAIPGDGTPDRVFHQYSMDLKKQVEAAKTSTCTDRKQALTDVKNACSACHRDYK
;
A
#
# COMPACT_ATOMS: atom_id res chain seq x y z
N MET A 1 48.63 13.90 -11.34
CA MET A 1 48.25 13.29 -10.04
C MET A 1 47.28 14.16 -9.23
N ARG A 2 47.59 15.43 -8.92
CA ARG A 2 46.69 16.31 -8.12
C ARG A 2 45.23 16.40 -8.61
N PHE A 3 45.03 16.52 -9.93
CA PHE A 3 43.69 16.68 -10.52
C PHE A 3 42.89 15.37 -10.49
N VAL A 4 43.56 14.22 -10.63
CA VAL A 4 42.94 12.89 -10.56
C VAL A 4 42.51 12.60 -9.13
N ILE A 5 43.34 12.94 -8.14
CA ILE A 5 43.01 12.78 -6.71
C ILE A 5 41.82 13.68 -6.34
N GLY A 6 41.82 14.94 -6.80
CA GLY A 6 40.68 15.84 -6.60
C GLY A 6 39.39 15.35 -7.24
N ALA A 7 39.47 14.78 -8.45
CA ALA A 7 38.31 14.20 -9.14
C ALA A 7 37.73 12.99 -8.40
N ILE A 8 38.60 12.09 -7.90
CA ILE A 8 38.17 10.92 -7.11
C ILE A 8 37.51 11.36 -5.80
N LEU A 9 38.11 12.33 -5.09
CA LEU A 9 37.53 12.86 -3.85
C LEU A 9 36.16 13.51 -4.10
N GLY A 10 36.04 14.32 -5.16
CA GLY A 10 34.76 14.92 -5.54
C GLY A 10 33.69 13.88 -5.85
N LEU A 11 34.05 12.81 -6.55
CA LEU A 11 33.13 11.70 -6.85
C LEU A 11 32.71 10.95 -5.59
N LEU A 12 33.63 10.68 -4.66
CA LEU A 12 33.31 10.00 -3.40
C LEU A 12 32.37 10.84 -2.53
N VAL A 13 32.64 12.14 -2.39
CA VAL A 13 31.78 13.05 -1.63
C VAL A 13 30.40 13.16 -2.29
N GLY A 14 30.36 13.34 -3.62
CA GLY A 14 29.11 13.38 -4.38
C GLY A 14 28.27 12.10 -4.21
N ALA A 15 28.91 10.93 -4.25
CA ALA A 15 28.23 9.66 -4.05
C ALA A 15 27.64 9.52 -2.64
N VAL A 16 28.39 9.91 -1.60
CA VAL A 16 27.89 9.89 -0.21
C VAL A 16 26.68 10.82 -0.05
N CYS A 17 26.77 12.06 -0.56
CA CYS A 17 25.65 13.00 -0.52
C CYS A 17 24.42 12.46 -1.26
N ALA A 18 24.61 11.86 -2.45
CA ALA A 18 23.51 11.28 -3.22
C ALA A 18 22.82 10.12 -2.46
N VAL A 19 23.58 9.23 -1.83
CA VAL A 19 23.02 8.12 -1.03
C VAL A 19 22.27 8.63 0.18
N MET A 20 22.80 9.64 0.89
CA MET A 20 22.10 10.25 2.03
C MET A 20 20.79 10.92 1.62
N ALA A 21 20.79 11.68 0.53
CA ALA A 21 19.59 12.31 -0.01
C ALA A 21 18.56 11.26 -0.45
N TYR A 22 18.99 10.21 -1.14
CA TYR A 22 18.13 9.11 -1.54
C TYR A 22 17.52 8.39 -0.33
N ASN A 23 18.31 8.14 0.72
CA ASN A 23 17.84 7.49 1.93
C ASN A 23 16.82 8.36 2.70
N ALA A 24 17.04 9.67 2.76
CA ALA A 24 16.09 10.60 3.37
C ALA A 24 14.74 10.62 2.62
N ILE A 25 14.77 10.59 1.28
CA ILE A 25 13.56 10.53 0.46
C ILE A 25 12.88 9.16 0.58
N SER A 26 13.65 8.06 0.62
CA SER A 26 13.10 6.71 0.69
C SER A 26 12.34 6.47 2.02
N GLN A 27 12.84 7.06 3.12
CA GLN A 27 12.22 7.04 4.44
C GLN A 27 10.84 7.72 4.45
N ARG A 28 10.66 8.80 3.66
CA ARG A 28 9.38 9.53 3.54
C ARG A 28 8.23 8.62 3.06
N HIS A 29 8.54 7.59 2.28
CA HIS A 29 7.55 6.66 1.72
C HIS A 29 7.64 5.26 2.32
N ALA A 30 8.43 5.06 3.38
CA ALA A 30 8.61 3.75 3.99
C ALA A 30 7.30 3.23 4.59
N TYR A 31 6.55 4.10 5.27
CA TYR A 31 5.29 3.73 5.90
C TYR A 31 4.21 3.36 4.87
N SER A 32 3.96 4.21 3.87
CA SER A 32 2.99 3.91 2.80
C SER A 32 3.33 2.65 2.02
N ARG A 33 4.61 2.43 1.69
CA ARG A 33 5.07 1.20 1.02
C ARG A 33 4.86 -0.03 1.88
N GLY A 34 5.17 0.06 3.17
CA GLY A 34 4.91 -1.00 4.14
C GLY A 34 3.43 -1.35 4.22
N LEU A 35 2.57 -0.34 4.39
CA LEU A 35 1.12 -0.50 4.44
C LEU A 35 0.60 -1.24 3.21
N MET A 36 0.92 -0.76 2.00
CA MET A 36 0.45 -1.36 0.74
C MET A 36 0.96 -2.80 0.54
N THR A 37 2.18 -3.08 0.99
CA THR A 37 2.74 -4.45 0.94
C THR A 37 1.96 -5.40 1.84
N VAL A 38 1.68 -5.00 3.08
CA VAL A 38 0.93 -5.84 4.03
C VAL A 38 -0.52 -6.00 3.60
N MET A 39 -1.16 -4.94 3.09
CA MET A 39 -2.51 -5.02 2.52
C MET A 39 -2.57 -5.98 1.33
N GLY A 40 -1.61 -5.91 0.40
CA GLY A 40 -1.53 -6.83 -0.74
C GLY A 40 -1.40 -8.30 -0.30
N GLN A 41 -0.58 -8.56 0.72
CA GLN A 41 -0.42 -9.90 1.28
C GLN A 41 -1.70 -10.40 1.97
N ALA A 42 -2.39 -9.54 2.72
CA ALA A 42 -3.67 -9.88 3.35
C ALA A 42 -4.76 -10.17 2.30
N LEU A 43 -4.84 -9.37 1.23
CA LEU A 43 -5.76 -9.63 0.12
C LEU A 43 -5.45 -10.95 -0.58
N LYS A 44 -4.17 -11.27 -0.79
CA LYS A 44 -3.77 -12.56 -1.35
C LYS A 44 -4.22 -13.72 -0.46
N GLN A 45 -3.97 -13.64 0.85
CA GLN A 45 -4.39 -14.67 1.80
C GLN A 45 -5.91 -14.86 1.82
N ALA A 46 -6.68 -13.77 1.78
CA ALA A 46 -8.13 -13.85 1.71
C ALA A 46 -8.62 -14.51 0.41
N ASN A 47 -8.00 -14.21 -0.73
CA ASN A 47 -8.32 -14.86 -2.01
C ASN A 47 -7.98 -16.35 -2.03
N ASP A 48 -6.80 -16.71 -1.51
CA ASP A 48 -6.35 -18.10 -1.45
C ASP A 48 -7.31 -18.92 -0.54
N ALA A 49 -7.76 -18.35 0.58
CA ALA A 49 -8.75 -18.97 1.46
C ALA A 49 -10.15 -19.06 0.82
N ALA A 50 -10.61 -18.01 0.13
CA ALA A 50 -11.89 -18.00 -0.58
C ALA A 50 -11.94 -18.97 -1.79
N ALA A 51 -10.78 -19.48 -2.24
CA ALA A 51 -10.73 -20.52 -3.26
C ALA A 51 -11.10 -21.91 -2.74
N THR A 52 -11.06 -22.12 -1.41
CA THR A 52 -11.46 -23.37 -0.76
C THR A 52 -12.98 -23.47 -0.60
N THR A 53 -13.52 -24.69 -0.55
CA THR A 53 -14.97 -24.95 -0.50
C THR A 53 -15.68 -24.26 0.66
N ASP A 54 -14.99 -24.09 1.79
CA ASP A 54 -15.59 -23.60 3.04
C ASP A 54 -15.12 -22.18 3.43
N CYS A 55 -14.33 -21.51 2.58
CA CYS A 55 -13.70 -20.21 2.88
C CYS A 55 -13.03 -20.16 4.27
N THR A 56 -12.43 -21.26 4.71
CA THR A 56 -11.86 -21.35 6.05
C THR A 56 -10.60 -20.50 6.17
N ASN A 57 -10.37 -19.94 7.36
CA ASN A 57 -9.17 -19.16 7.71
C ASN A 57 -8.99 -17.80 6.99
N ASP A 58 -10.02 -17.26 6.34
CA ASP A 58 -9.96 -15.91 5.75
C ASP A 58 -10.20 -14.77 6.76
N GLY A 59 -10.83 -15.07 7.91
CA GLY A 59 -11.28 -14.06 8.87
C GLY A 59 -10.15 -13.17 9.42
N HIS A 60 -8.97 -13.74 9.71
CA HIS A 60 -7.81 -12.95 10.14
C HIS A 60 -7.29 -12.04 9.01
N ALA A 61 -7.27 -12.51 7.77
CA ALA A 61 -6.83 -11.72 6.63
C ALA A 61 -7.79 -10.56 6.34
N LEU A 62 -9.10 -10.80 6.44
CA LEU A 62 -10.15 -9.78 6.29
C LEU A 62 -10.16 -8.76 7.43
N ALA A 63 -9.99 -9.20 8.68
CA ALA A 63 -9.85 -8.30 9.82
C ALA A 63 -8.59 -7.41 9.69
N LYS A 64 -7.49 -8.00 9.21
CA LYS A 64 -6.26 -7.24 8.92
C LYS A 64 -6.46 -6.22 7.80
N LEU A 65 -7.12 -6.59 6.70
CA LEU A 65 -7.44 -5.64 5.62
C LEU A 65 -8.29 -4.47 6.13
N SER A 66 -9.31 -4.76 6.94
CA SER A 66 -10.20 -3.78 7.57
C SER A 66 -9.40 -2.76 8.38
N LEU A 67 -8.53 -3.24 9.28
CA LEU A 67 -7.67 -2.39 10.10
C LEU A 67 -6.72 -1.53 9.24
N LEU A 68 -6.06 -2.13 8.25
CA LEU A 68 -5.08 -1.43 7.42
C LEU A 68 -5.73 -0.42 6.46
N ALA A 69 -6.97 -0.65 6.03
CA ALA A 69 -7.71 0.31 5.22
C ALA A 69 -7.96 1.61 6.00
N ASP A 70 -8.12 1.54 7.32
CA ASP A 70 -8.27 2.72 8.17
C ASP A 70 -7.02 3.59 8.27
N ASP A 71 -5.84 3.00 8.09
CA ASP A 71 -4.55 3.69 8.17
C ASP A 71 -4.15 4.41 6.86
N ILE A 72 -4.89 4.24 5.76
CA ILE A 72 -4.50 4.76 4.43
C ILE A 72 -4.29 6.27 4.43
N GLU A 73 -5.22 7.03 5.01
CA GLU A 73 -5.13 8.50 5.01
C GLU A 73 -4.00 9.00 5.91
N THR A 74 -3.69 8.27 6.97
CA THR A 74 -2.55 8.55 7.86
C THR A 74 -1.23 8.21 7.16
N ALA A 75 -1.19 7.13 6.39
CA ALA A 75 0.02 6.61 5.75
C ALA A 75 0.40 7.34 4.47
N ILE A 76 -0.55 7.99 3.81
CA ILE A 76 -0.34 8.78 2.59
C ILE A 76 -0.70 10.23 2.91
N PRO A 77 0.14 10.93 3.70
CA PRO A 77 -0.09 12.33 3.98
C PRO A 77 0.05 13.13 2.68
N GLY A 78 -0.98 13.90 2.36
CA GLY A 78 -0.94 14.88 1.28
C GLY A 78 0.12 15.96 1.52
N ASP A 79 0.26 16.89 0.59
CA ASP A 79 1.17 18.04 0.68
C ASP A 79 0.70 19.14 1.65
N GLY A 80 -0.29 18.84 2.50
CA GLY A 80 -0.97 19.80 3.37
C GLY A 80 -2.31 20.30 2.80
N THR A 81 -2.65 19.95 1.55
CA THR A 81 -3.98 20.20 0.98
C THR A 81 -4.87 18.95 1.07
N PRO A 82 -6.15 19.09 1.48
CA PRO A 82 -7.08 17.96 1.48
C PRO A 82 -7.38 17.50 0.05
N ASP A 83 -6.93 16.30 -0.31
CA ASP A 83 -7.27 15.68 -1.58
C ASP A 83 -8.62 14.94 -1.47
N ARG A 84 -9.67 15.58 -2.01
CA ARG A 84 -11.04 15.03 -2.01
C ARG A 84 -11.14 13.73 -2.81
N VAL A 85 -10.42 13.62 -3.93
CA VAL A 85 -10.52 12.44 -4.81
C VAL A 85 -9.85 11.26 -4.15
N PHE A 86 -8.68 11.47 -3.56
CA PHE A 86 -8.01 10.44 -2.76
C PHE A 86 -8.87 9.96 -1.58
N HIS A 87 -9.46 10.90 -0.84
CA HIS A 87 -10.38 10.57 0.26
C HIS A 87 -11.60 9.76 -0.21
N GLN A 88 -12.14 10.06 -1.40
CA GLN A 88 -13.22 9.25 -1.95
C GLN A 88 -12.76 7.81 -2.22
N TYR A 89 -11.58 7.63 -2.82
CA TYR A 89 -11.03 6.29 -3.07
C TYR A 89 -10.70 5.51 -1.81
N SER A 90 -10.17 6.16 -0.76
CA SER A 90 -9.92 5.51 0.53
C SER A 90 -11.23 5.02 1.16
N MET A 91 -12.27 5.86 1.14
CA MET A 91 -13.60 5.52 1.67
C MET A 91 -14.28 4.41 0.88
N ASP A 92 -14.16 4.43 -0.45
CA ASP A 92 -14.70 3.36 -1.31
C ASP A 92 -14.01 2.03 -1.03
N LEU A 93 -12.68 2.03 -0.86
CA LEU A 93 -11.94 0.83 -0.48
C LEU A 93 -12.37 0.30 0.89
N LYS A 94 -12.49 1.16 1.91
CA LYS A 94 -12.97 0.77 3.24
C LYS A 94 -14.35 0.12 3.16
N LYS A 95 -15.27 0.71 2.39
CA LYS A 95 -16.61 0.15 2.16
C LYS A 95 -16.54 -1.25 1.56
N GLN A 96 -15.72 -1.48 0.53
CA GLN A 96 -15.59 -2.80 -0.09
C GLN A 96 -14.94 -3.82 0.84
N VAL A 97 -13.97 -3.39 1.66
CA VAL A 97 -13.32 -4.27 2.64
C VAL A 97 -14.31 -4.71 3.72
N GLU A 98 -15.15 -3.82 4.25
CA GLU A 98 -16.19 -4.21 5.21
C GLU A 98 -17.28 -5.09 4.59
N ALA A 99 -17.67 -4.83 3.34
CA ALA A 99 -18.58 -5.70 2.60
C ALA A 99 -17.96 -7.10 2.41
N ALA A 100 -16.68 -7.17 2.05
CA ALA A 100 -15.95 -8.41 1.90
C ALA A 100 -15.75 -9.14 3.23
N LYS A 101 -15.63 -8.44 4.35
CA LYS A 101 -15.51 -9.05 5.69
C LYS A 101 -16.83 -9.65 6.18
N THR A 102 -17.94 -8.99 5.88
CA THR A 102 -19.30 -9.41 6.29
C THR A 102 -19.99 -10.35 5.30
N SER A 103 -19.39 -10.58 4.12
CA SER A 103 -19.95 -11.45 3.09
C SER A 103 -20.03 -12.92 3.53
N THR A 104 -20.96 -13.65 2.94
CA THR A 104 -21.00 -15.12 3.03
C THR A 104 -19.86 -15.75 2.23
N CYS A 105 -19.58 -17.04 2.44
CA CYS A 105 -18.57 -17.75 1.65
C CYS A 105 -18.96 -17.81 0.15
N THR A 106 -20.25 -17.98 -0.15
CA THR A 106 -20.77 -17.99 -1.52
C THR A 106 -20.43 -16.69 -2.28
N ASP A 107 -20.51 -15.55 -1.60
CA ASP A 107 -20.27 -14.23 -2.20
C ASP A 107 -18.82 -13.76 -2.07
N ARG A 108 -17.97 -14.48 -1.32
CA ARG A 108 -16.63 -14.03 -0.92
C ARG A 108 -15.74 -13.70 -2.11
N LYS A 109 -15.72 -14.55 -3.13
CA LYS A 109 -14.89 -14.33 -4.33
C LYS A 109 -15.25 -13.04 -5.06
N GLN A 110 -16.55 -12.74 -5.16
CA GLN A 110 -17.01 -11.50 -5.77
C GLN A 110 -16.65 -10.30 -4.90
N ALA A 111 -16.90 -10.37 -3.59
CA ALA A 111 -16.57 -9.28 -2.68
C ALA A 111 -15.06 -8.95 -2.66
N LEU A 112 -14.20 -9.97 -2.71
CA LEU A 112 -12.74 -9.77 -2.84
C LEU A 112 -12.32 -9.21 -4.21
N THR A 113 -13.09 -9.51 -5.27
CA THR A 113 -12.90 -8.89 -6.59
C THR A 113 -13.24 -7.40 -6.52
N ASP A 114 -14.29 -7.03 -5.80
CA ASP A 114 -14.69 -5.63 -5.63
C ASP A 114 -13.65 -4.84 -4.81
N VAL A 115 -13.04 -5.46 -3.79
CA VAL A 115 -11.87 -4.91 -3.09
C VAL A 115 -10.71 -4.68 -4.06
N LYS A 116 -10.37 -5.66 -4.90
CA LYS A 116 -9.30 -5.52 -5.91
C LYS A 116 -9.60 -4.40 -6.91
N ASN A 117 -10.85 -4.24 -7.31
CA ASN A 117 -11.28 -3.16 -8.19
C ASN A 117 -11.12 -1.79 -7.52
N ALA A 118 -11.48 -1.65 -6.24
CA ALA A 118 -11.25 -0.43 -5.47
C ALA A 118 -9.74 -0.10 -5.34
N CYS A 119 -8.89 -1.11 -5.08
CA CYS A 119 -7.43 -0.92 -5.12
C CYS A 119 -6.96 -0.41 -6.48
N SER A 120 -7.49 -0.97 -7.57
CA SER A 120 -7.10 -0.60 -8.94
C SER A 120 -7.58 0.79 -9.32
N ALA A 121 -8.75 1.22 -8.83
CA ALA A 121 -9.29 2.56 -9.07
C ALA A 121 -8.41 3.64 -8.44
N CYS A 122 -7.98 3.44 -7.19
CA CYS A 122 -7.03 4.34 -6.54
C CYS A 122 -5.65 4.32 -7.23
N HIS A 123 -5.10 3.13 -7.50
CA HIS A 123 -3.77 3.01 -8.10
C HIS A 123 -3.67 3.56 -9.53
N ARG A 124 -4.78 3.60 -10.28
CA ARG A 124 -4.77 4.21 -11.61
C ARG A 124 -4.39 5.70 -11.56
N ASP A 125 -4.76 6.38 -10.48
CA ASP A 125 -4.61 7.83 -10.37
C ASP A 125 -3.44 8.22 -9.43
N TYR A 126 -3.05 7.36 -8.48
CA TYR A 126 -2.12 7.67 -7.38
C TYR A 126 -0.86 6.78 -7.27
N LYS A 127 -0.63 5.83 -8.18
CA LYS A 127 0.53 4.93 -8.14
C LYS A 127 1.46 5.14 -9.33
#